data_AF-A0AA38GYH4-F1
#
_entry.id   AF-A0AA38GYH4-F1
#
_cell.length_a   1.000
_cell.length_b   1.000
_cell.length_c   1.000
_cell.angle_alpha   90.00
_cell.angle_beta   90.00
_cell.angle_gamma   90.00
#
_symmetry.space_group_name_H-M   'P 1'
#
loop_
_entity.id
_entity.type
_entity.pdbx_description
1 polymer ?
#
loop_
_entity_poly.entity_id
_entity_poly.type
_entity_poly.pdbx_seq_one_letter_code
_entity_poly.pdbx_strand_id
1 'polypeptide(L)'
;VVLAPLTRQRSYKNVPQQHAILYYSQRTTSGGLLISEATGASDTAQGFVDTPGIWTDEQVEAWKPIVKAVHDKGGIFFCQIWHCGRYSHVDYQPNGQSPPSSTSKPISAKIGLPNRKDMADFSTPRLLKTEEIPSVVADFRKAARNAINA
;
A
#
# COMPACT_ATOMS: atom_id res chain seq x y z
N VAL A 1 6.85 22.07 7.35
CA VAL A 1 6.61 20.83 8.13
C VAL A 1 5.87 19.85 7.22
N VAL A 2 6.22 18.56 7.25
CA VAL A 2 5.66 17.53 6.34
C VAL A 2 5.02 16.41 7.18
N LEU A 3 3.87 15.90 6.76
CA LEU A 3 3.37 14.62 7.28
C LEU A 3 4.11 13.48 6.56
N ALA A 4 4.99 12.80 7.30
CA ALA A 4 5.66 11.60 6.82
C ALA A 4 4.65 10.48 6.50
N PRO A 5 4.99 9.53 5.60
CA PRO A 5 4.16 8.36 5.35
C PRO A 5 4.10 7.46 6.58
N LEU A 6 2.88 7.09 7.01
CA LEU A 6 2.66 6.32 8.24
C LEU A 6 1.60 5.24 8.00
N THR A 7 2.01 3.98 7.78
CA THR A 7 1.09 2.83 7.70
C THR A 7 0.20 2.75 8.93
N ARG A 8 -1.13 2.81 8.74
CA ARG A 8 -2.07 2.77 9.87
C ARG A 8 -2.89 1.49 9.92
N GLN A 9 -3.03 0.68 8.87
CA GLN A 9 -3.81 -0.57 8.92
C GLN A 9 -5.32 -0.35 9.19
N ARG A 10 -5.90 0.66 8.54
CA ARG A 10 -7.30 1.07 8.69
C ARG A 10 -8.10 1.03 7.38
N SER A 11 -7.52 0.47 6.31
CA SER A 11 -8.10 0.35 4.98
C SER A 11 -8.56 -1.08 4.72
N TYR A 12 -9.78 -1.41 5.17
CA TYR A 12 -10.32 -2.77 5.10
C TYR A 12 -10.40 -3.29 3.66
N LYS A 13 -9.98 -4.55 3.45
CA LYS A 13 -9.90 -5.15 2.10
C LYS A 13 -9.11 -4.29 1.11
N ASN A 14 -8.11 -3.56 1.62
CA ASN A 14 -7.27 -2.63 0.87
C ASN A 14 -8.00 -1.40 0.29
N VAL A 15 -9.23 -1.12 0.73
CA VAL A 15 -9.98 0.07 0.30
C VAL A 15 -9.85 1.15 1.38
N PRO A 16 -9.40 2.38 1.03
CA PRO A 16 -9.43 3.52 1.95
C PRO A 16 -10.84 3.75 2.53
N GLN A 17 -10.91 4.11 3.80
CA GLN A 17 -12.19 4.26 4.51
C GLN A 17 -12.54 5.73 4.73
N GLN A 18 -13.84 6.03 4.91
CA GLN A 18 -14.31 7.41 5.09
C GLN A 18 -13.63 8.16 6.25
N HIS A 19 -13.24 7.47 7.33
CA HIS A 19 -12.57 8.12 8.45
C HIS A 19 -11.17 8.66 8.08
N ALA A 20 -10.56 8.20 6.98
CA ALA A 20 -9.29 8.73 6.49
C ALA A 20 -9.42 10.18 6.00
N ILE A 21 -10.61 10.60 5.56
CA ILE A 21 -10.92 12.00 5.22
C ILE A 21 -10.62 12.89 6.42
N LEU A 22 -11.16 12.52 7.59
CA LEU A 22 -10.91 13.26 8.84
C LEU A 22 -9.43 13.21 9.22
N TYR A 23 -8.79 12.04 9.12
CA TYR A 23 -7.39 11.85 9.50
C TYR A 23 -6.42 12.79 8.75
N TYR A 24 -6.50 12.83 7.42
CA TYR A 24 -5.64 13.67 6.60
C TYR A 24 -6.05 15.15 6.66
N SER A 25 -7.36 15.44 6.69
CA SER A 25 -7.87 16.82 6.83
C SER A 25 -7.42 17.49 8.13
N GLN A 26 -7.40 16.76 9.26
CA GLN A 26 -6.89 17.26 10.54
C GLN A 26 -5.41 17.65 10.50
N ARG A 27 -4.63 17.04 9.60
CA ARG A 27 -3.17 17.25 9.46
C ARG A 27 -2.83 18.24 8.35
N THR A 28 -3.83 18.74 7.63
CA THR A 28 -3.62 19.64 6.51
C THR A 28 -3.47 21.08 6.97
N THR A 29 -2.44 21.74 6.45
CA THR A 29 -2.22 23.18 6.54
C THR A 29 -2.05 23.72 5.11
N SER A 30 -2.40 25.00 4.89
CA SER A 30 -2.27 25.62 3.57
C SER A 30 -0.80 25.62 3.11
N GLY A 31 -0.53 25.08 1.91
CA GLY A 31 0.81 24.87 1.35
C GLY A 31 1.58 23.70 1.98
N GLY A 32 1.01 22.98 2.95
CA GLY A 32 1.65 21.86 3.63
C GLY A 32 1.67 20.60 2.79
N LEU A 33 2.81 19.88 2.78
CA LEU A 33 2.94 18.58 2.13
C LEU A 33 2.52 17.45 3.07
N LEU A 34 1.64 16.59 2.58
CA LEU A 34 1.26 15.33 3.20
C LEU A 34 1.66 14.18 2.28
N ILE A 35 2.19 13.12 2.88
CA ILE A 35 2.48 11.88 2.18
C ILE A 35 1.55 10.82 2.78
N SER A 36 0.81 10.12 1.91
CA SER A 36 -0.11 9.05 2.33
C SER A 36 0.63 7.94 3.07
N GLU A 37 -0.12 7.13 3.80
CA GLU A 37 0.36 5.81 4.19
C GLU A 37 0.77 4.96 2.97
N ALA A 38 1.61 3.95 3.21
CA ALA A 38 2.09 3.05 2.16
C ALA A 38 0.90 2.39 1.45
N THR A 39 0.80 2.63 0.14
CA THR A 39 -0.36 2.26 -0.68
C THR A 39 0.07 1.27 -1.75
N GLY A 40 -0.48 0.05 -1.69
CA GLY A 40 -0.07 -1.07 -2.53
C GLY A 40 -0.26 -0.79 -4.02
N ALA A 41 0.75 -1.12 -4.82
CA ALA A 41 0.71 -1.00 -6.28
C ALA A 41 -0.08 -2.13 -6.97
N SER A 42 -0.24 -3.27 -6.29
CA SER A 42 -0.90 -4.50 -6.77
C SER A 42 -1.43 -5.32 -5.59
N ASP A 43 -2.13 -6.41 -5.88
CA ASP A 43 -2.58 -7.40 -4.90
C ASP A 43 -1.41 -8.20 -4.28
N THR A 44 -0.28 -8.33 -4.96
CA THR A 44 0.96 -8.96 -4.43
C THR A 44 1.78 -8.04 -3.52
N ALA A 45 1.44 -6.75 -3.45
CA ALA A 45 2.22 -5.74 -2.74
C ALA A 45 2.13 -5.83 -1.19
N GLN A 46 1.22 -6.65 -0.67
CA GLN A 46 0.77 -6.63 0.73
C GLN A 46 1.71 -7.37 1.69
N GLY A 47 2.02 -6.73 2.81
CA GLY A 47 2.80 -7.30 3.92
C GLY A 47 2.25 -6.96 5.31
N PHE A 48 1.12 -6.24 5.35
CA PHE A 48 0.42 -5.81 6.55
C PHE A 48 -1.08 -5.84 6.30
N VAL A 49 -1.87 -6.16 7.33
CA VAL A 49 -3.33 -6.10 7.21
C VAL A 49 -3.83 -4.69 6.99
N ASP A 50 -4.93 -4.58 6.23
CA ASP A 50 -5.72 -3.37 6.07
C ASP A 50 -4.92 -2.12 5.67
N THR A 51 -3.90 -2.32 4.82
CA THR A 51 -3.21 -1.21 4.14
C THR A 51 -3.88 -0.91 2.80
N PRO A 52 -4.02 0.37 2.40
CA PRO A 52 -4.75 0.72 1.20
C PRO A 52 -4.04 0.27 -0.07
N GLY A 53 -4.81 0.13 -1.15
CA GLY A 53 -4.34 -0.05 -2.51
C GLY A 53 -4.64 1.14 -3.41
N ILE A 54 -4.11 1.09 -4.63
CA ILE A 54 -4.44 2.00 -5.72
C ILE A 54 -4.40 1.30 -7.10
N TRP A 55 -4.68 -0.01 -7.15
CA TRP A 55 -4.64 -0.81 -8.38
C TRP A 55 -6.01 -1.12 -8.98
N THR A 56 -7.10 -0.92 -8.23
CA THR A 56 -8.50 -1.07 -8.68
C THR A 56 -9.22 0.26 -8.76
N ASP A 57 -10.26 0.34 -9.59
CA ASP A 57 -11.08 1.57 -9.71
C ASP A 57 -11.81 1.88 -8.40
N GLU A 58 -12.27 0.85 -7.66
CA GLU A 58 -12.89 1.02 -6.34
C GLU A 58 -11.95 1.73 -5.36
N GLN A 59 -10.66 1.36 -5.37
CA GLN A 59 -9.66 2.02 -4.53
C GLN A 59 -9.44 3.47 -4.96
N VAL A 60 -9.40 3.76 -6.26
CA VAL A 60 -9.29 5.14 -6.78
C VAL A 60 -10.48 5.98 -6.32
N GLU A 61 -11.70 5.51 -6.51
CA GLU A 61 -12.91 6.24 -6.08
C GLU A 61 -12.93 6.48 -4.57
N ALA A 62 -12.44 5.54 -3.77
CA ALA A 62 -12.33 5.69 -2.32
C ALA A 62 -11.27 6.72 -1.89
N TRP A 63 -10.21 6.93 -2.69
CA TRP A 63 -9.20 7.95 -2.41
C TRP A 63 -9.67 9.38 -2.73
N LYS A 64 -10.49 9.57 -3.77
CA LYS A 64 -10.98 10.90 -4.21
C LYS A 64 -11.49 11.81 -3.09
N PRO A 65 -12.42 11.39 -2.20
CA PRO A 65 -12.91 12.27 -1.14
C PRO A 65 -11.82 12.61 -0.10
N ILE A 66 -10.82 11.75 0.08
CA ILE A 66 -9.69 12.00 0.98
C ILE A 66 -8.78 13.07 0.38
N VAL A 67 -8.40 12.91 -0.90
CA VAL A 67 -7.58 13.87 -1.65
C VAL A 67 -8.27 15.23 -1.69
N LYS A 68 -9.58 15.24 -2.02
CA LYS A 68 -10.40 16.45 -2.02
C LYS A 68 -10.36 17.20 -0.68
N ALA A 69 -10.50 16.50 0.45
CA ALA A 69 -10.49 17.14 1.76
C ALA A 69 -9.12 17.74 2.16
N VAL A 70 -8.02 17.24 1.60
CA VAL A 70 -6.69 17.87 1.72
C VAL A 70 -6.61 19.11 0.83
N HIS A 71 -7.03 19.01 -0.43
CA HIS A 71 -7.00 20.13 -1.37
C HIS A 71 -7.93 21.29 -0.97
N ASP A 72 -9.12 21.01 -0.43
CA ASP A 72 -10.06 22.03 0.07
C ASP A 72 -9.45 22.87 1.22
N LYS A 73 -8.43 22.35 1.92
CA LYS A 73 -7.64 23.07 2.94
C LYS A 73 -6.34 23.67 2.41
N GLY A 74 -6.11 23.60 1.10
CA GLY A 74 -4.91 24.08 0.43
C GLY A 74 -3.66 23.24 0.66
N GLY A 75 -3.81 21.97 1.08
CA GLY A 75 -2.67 21.04 1.22
C GLY A 75 -2.21 20.46 -0.11
N ILE A 76 -0.98 19.94 -0.13
CA ILE A 76 -0.41 19.15 -1.22
C ILE A 76 -0.36 17.70 -0.75
N PHE A 77 -0.85 16.76 -1.57
CA PHE A 77 -0.94 15.35 -1.18
C PHE A 77 -0.25 14.42 -2.16
N PHE A 78 0.68 13.60 -1.66
CA PHE A 78 1.41 12.61 -2.43
C PHE A 78 1.01 11.20 -1.98
N CYS A 79 0.75 10.31 -2.94
CA CYS A 79 0.56 8.89 -2.67
C CYS A 79 1.93 8.17 -2.59
N GLN A 80 2.22 7.51 -1.47
CA GLN A 80 3.39 6.65 -1.35
C GLN A 80 3.09 5.27 -1.96
N ILE A 81 3.44 5.07 -3.23
CA ILE A 81 3.27 3.77 -3.92
C ILE A 81 4.25 2.75 -3.33
N TRP A 82 3.73 1.57 -2.98
CA TRP A 82 4.44 0.58 -2.18
C TRP A 82 4.32 -0.85 -2.71
N HIS A 83 5.39 -1.63 -2.51
CA HIS A 83 5.42 -3.08 -2.67
C HIS A 83 6.36 -3.68 -1.60
N CYS A 84 5.86 -4.59 -0.75
CA CYS A 84 6.63 -5.14 0.38
C CYS A 84 7.70 -6.17 -0.02
N GLY A 85 7.52 -6.82 -1.18
CA GLY A 85 8.42 -7.88 -1.64
C GLY A 85 8.42 -9.06 -0.69
N ARG A 86 9.61 -9.49 -0.23
CA ARG A 86 9.75 -10.62 0.72
C ARG A 86 9.32 -10.31 2.15
N TYR A 87 8.96 -9.06 2.47
CA TYR A 87 8.33 -8.75 3.77
C TYR A 87 6.84 -9.12 3.70
N SER A 88 6.53 -10.40 3.54
CA SER A 88 5.17 -10.91 3.37
C SER A 88 5.09 -12.40 3.76
N HIS A 89 3.87 -12.94 3.72
CA HIS A 89 3.56 -14.35 3.97
C HIS A 89 2.62 -14.84 2.88
N VAL A 90 2.61 -16.14 2.58
CA VAL A 90 1.68 -16.75 1.59
C VAL A 90 0.21 -16.37 1.85
N ASP A 91 -0.17 -16.16 3.11
CA ASP A 91 -1.55 -15.78 3.47
C ASP A 91 -1.93 -14.36 3.02
N TYR A 92 -0.95 -13.48 2.77
CA TYR A 92 -1.20 -12.17 2.17
C TYR A 92 -1.26 -12.23 0.65
N GLN A 93 -0.81 -13.32 0.03
CA GLN A 93 -0.60 -13.39 -1.41
C GLN A 93 -1.82 -13.99 -2.12
N PRO A 94 -2.12 -13.52 -3.34
CA PRO A 94 -3.20 -14.10 -4.14
C PRO A 94 -2.93 -15.59 -4.36
N ASN A 95 -3.95 -16.42 -4.10
CA ASN A 95 -3.90 -17.87 -4.25
C ASN A 95 -2.81 -18.56 -3.41
N GLY A 96 -2.34 -17.96 -2.31
CA GLY A 96 -1.34 -18.57 -1.43
C GLY A 96 0.06 -18.69 -2.04
N GLN A 97 0.38 -17.90 -3.08
CA GLN A 97 1.68 -17.96 -3.73
C GLN A 97 2.81 -17.41 -2.85
N SER A 98 4.04 -17.86 -3.09
CA SER A 98 5.22 -17.30 -2.41
C SER A 98 5.42 -15.82 -2.77
N PRO A 99 5.70 -14.93 -1.79
CA PRO A 99 5.96 -13.52 -2.06
C PRO A 99 7.13 -13.30 -3.02
N PRO A 100 7.05 -12.36 -3.97
CA PRO A 100 8.12 -12.12 -4.93
C PRO A 100 9.30 -11.37 -4.28
N SER A 101 10.52 -11.65 -4.74
CA SER A 101 11.72 -10.97 -4.28
C SER A 101 12.88 -11.06 -5.27
N SER A 102 13.97 -10.34 -4.97
CA SER A 102 15.25 -10.42 -5.67
C SER A 102 16.11 -11.61 -5.21
N THR A 103 15.60 -12.44 -4.29
CA THR A 103 16.31 -13.58 -3.71
C THR A 103 15.32 -14.67 -3.28
N SER A 104 15.80 -15.89 -3.10
CA SER A 104 15.06 -17.00 -2.46
C SER A 104 15.29 -17.10 -0.95
N LYS A 105 16.04 -16.17 -0.35
CA LYS A 105 16.34 -16.18 1.09
C LYS A 105 15.22 -15.50 1.91
N PRO A 106 14.56 -16.22 2.84
CA PRO A 106 13.55 -15.62 3.72
C PRO A 106 14.17 -14.62 4.71
N ILE A 107 13.30 -13.81 5.31
CA ILE A 107 13.68 -12.98 6.46
C ILE A 107 13.70 -13.87 7.71
N SER A 108 14.78 -13.82 8.48
CA SER A 108 14.91 -14.60 9.72
C SER A 108 14.22 -13.91 10.89
N ALA A 109 12.89 -13.82 10.84
CA ALA A 109 12.03 -13.22 11.85
C ALA A 109 10.59 -13.75 11.74
N LYS A 110 9.67 -13.24 12.58
CA LYS A 110 8.24 -13.54 12.52
C LYS A 110 7.44 -12.39 11.90
N ILE A 111 6.35 -12.73 11.23
CA ILE A 111 5.35 -11.81 10.65
C ILE A 111 3.97 -12.11 11.23
N GLY A 112 3.18 -11.08 11.50
CA GLY A 112 1.77 -11.23 11.87
C GLY A 112 0.90 -11.60 10.67
N LEU A 113 0.04 -12.60 10.83
CA LEU A 113 -0.83 -13.11 9.78
C LEU A 113 -2.08 -12.24 9.57
N PRO A 114 -2.73 -12.34 8.40
CA PRO A 114 -3.93 -11.55 8.10
C PRO A 114 -5.08 -11.70 9.10
N ASN A 115 -5.13 -12.82 9.81
CA ASN A 115 -6.14 -13.10 10.83
C ASN A 115 -5.99 -12.29 12.12
N ARG A 116 -4.94 -11.46 12.24
CA ARG A 116 -4.65 -10.57 13.38
C ARG A 116 -4.40 -11.27 14.72
N LYS A 117 -4.30 -12.60 14.73
CA LYS A 117 -4.12 -13.41 15.93
C LYS A 117 -2.79 -14.14 15.94
N ASP A 118 -2.41 -14.66 14.78
CA ASP A 118 -1.29 -15.57 14.67
C ASP A 118 -0.05 -14.88 14.12
N MET A 119 1.11 -15.40 14.52
CA MET A 119 2.41 -15.03 13.99
C MET A 119 3.02 -16.26 13.31
N ALA A 120 3.64 -16.08 12.16
CA ALA A 120 4.34 -17.13 11.43
C ALA A 120 5.77 -16.70 11.11
N ASP A 121 6.62 -17.64 10.70
CA ASP A 121 7.86 -17.28 10.01
C ASP A 121 7.56 -16.62 8.67
N PHE A 122 8.42 -15.72 8.21
CA PHE A 122 8.31 -15.23 6.83
C PHE A 122 8.42 -16.41 5.85
N SER A 123 7.53 -16.44 4.87
CA SER A 123 7.57 -17.47 3.82
C SER A 123 8.84 -17.33 2.99
N THR A 124 9.38 -18.44 2.50
CA THR A 124 10.44 -18.43 1.49
C THR A 124 9.94 -17.67 0.26
N PRO A 125 10.56 -16.55 -0.12
CA PRO A 125 10.12 -15.77 -1.26
C PRO A 125 10.52 -16.46 -2.57
N ARG A 126 9.78 -16.15 -3.62
CA ARG A 126 10.10 -16.56 -4.99
C ARG A 126 11.07 -15.55 -5.59
N LEU A 127 12.22 -16.02 -6.06
CA LEU A 127 13.12 -15.21 -6.87
C LEU A 127 12.43 -14.86 -8.19
N LEU A 128 12.20 -13.57 -8.42
CA LEU A 128 11.70 -13.07 -9.69
C LEU A 128 12.73 -13.33 -10.78
N LYS A 129 12.27 -13.86 -11.91
CA LYS A 129 13.06 -13.91 -13.13
C LYS A 129 13.14 -12.52 -13.76
N THR A 130 14.17 -12.28 -14.56
CA THR A 130 14.38 -10.98 -15.21
C THR A 130 13.17 -10.56 -16.06
N GLU A 131 12.53 -11.50 -16.75
CA GLU A 131 11.33 -11.26 -17.56
C GLU A 131 10.08 -10.88 -16.76
N GLU A 132 10.05 -11.11 -15.45
CA GLU A 132 8.91 -10.75 -14.58
C GLU A 132 9.02 -9.32 -14.02
N ILE A 133 10.23 -8.77 -13.91
CA ILE A 133 10.46 -7.42 -13.37
C ILE A 133 9.68 -6.32 -14.11
N PRO A 134 9.57 -6.34 -15.46
CA PRO A 134 8.75 -5.38 -16.18
C PRO A 134 7.28 -5.34 -15.75
N SER A 135 6.72 -6.46 -15.27
CA SER A 135 5.35 -6.51 -14.71
C SER A 135 5.24 -5.64 -13.47
N VAL A 136 6.20 -5.77 -12.53
CA VAL A 136 6.23 -4.96 -11.30
C VAL A 136 6.37 -3.47 -11.65
N VAL A 137 7.21 -3.13 -12.63
CA VAL A 137 7.33 -1.74 -13.13
C VAL A 137 5.99 -1.26 -13.72
N ALA A 138 5.28 -2.12 -14.45
CA ALA A 138 3.97 -1.79 -15.02
C ALA A 138 2.91 -1.55 -13.92
N ASP A 139 2.98 -2.28 -12.80
CA ASP A 139 2.10 -2.08 -11.64
C ASP A 139 2.34 -0.70 -11.00
N PHE A 140 3.60 -0.32 -10.76
CA PHE A 140 3.94 1.03 -10.29
C PHE A 140 3.47 2.12 -11.26
N ARG A 141 3.62 1.90 -12.57
CA ARG A 141 3.13 2.83 -13.60
C ARG A 141 1.60 2.96 -13.55
N LYS A 142 0.87 1.86 -13.39
CA LYS A 142 -0.59 1.86 -13.26
C LYS A 142 -1.02 2.59 -11.98
N ALA A 143 -0.40 2.24 -10.85
CA ALA A 143 -0.63 2.87 -9.56
C ALA A 143 -0.41 4.39 -9.59
N ALA A 144 0.64 4.86 -10.27
CA ALA A 144 0.89 6.29 -10.43
C ALA A 144 -0.20 7.00 -11.23
N ARG A 145 -0.68 6.40 -12.33
CA ARG A 145 -1.81 6.96 -13.12
C ARG A 145 -3.08 6.99 -12.29
N ASN A 146 -3.35 5.92 -11.55
CA ASN A 146 -4.50 5.83 -10.67
C ASN A 146 -4.45 6.85 -9.53
N ALA A 147 -3.26 7.11 -8.97
CA ALA A 147 -3.07 8.15 -7.96
C ALA A 147 -3.31 9.57 -8.51
N ILE A 148 -3.07 9.83 -9.79
CA ILE A 148 -3.41 11.10 -10.45
C ILE A 148 -4.92 11.20 -10.74
N ASN A 149 -5.59 10.07 -10.97
CA ASN A 149 -7.03 10.01 -11.21
C ASN A 149 -7.87 10.14 -9.93
N ALA A 150 -7.26 9.89 -8.76
CA ALA A 150 -7.85 10.06 -7.44
C ALA A 150 -7.73 11.51 -6.95
#